data_AF-A0A349XYX4-F1
#
_entry.id   AF-A0A349XYX4-F1
#
_cell.length_a   1.000
_cell.length_b   1.000
_cell.length_c   1.000
_cell.angle_alpha   90.00
_cell.angle_beta   90.00
_cell.angle_gamma   90.00
#
_symmetry.space_group_name_H-M   'P 1'
#
loop_
_entity.id
_entity.type
_entity.pdbx_description
1 polymer ?
#
loop_
_entity_poly.entity_id
_entity_poly.type
_entity_poly.pdbx_seq_one_letter_code
_entity_poly.pdbx_strand_id
1 'polypeptide(L)'
;GSYFQNQAHNLLTGLLAHVMLSPEFADRRNLRSLRQIVSEPETSVLAMLRDVQEHSASAFIRETLGVFVNMTEQTFSGVYSTASKDTQWLSLDNYAALVCGNTFKSSEIAKGRKDVFLNIPASILRSYPGIGRVIIGSLINAMIEADGAFERRALFMLDEVDLLGYMRVLEEARDRGRKYGISMMLMYQSVGQLERHFGKDGAVSWIDGCAFASYAAIKALDTARNVSAQCGEMTVEVKGSSRNIGWDTKNSASRKSESLNFQRRPLIMPHEITQSMRKDEQIIIVQGHSPIRCGRAIYFRRKEMDSVARTNRFVKRAP
;
A
#
# COMPACT_ATOMS: atom_id res chain seq x y z
N GLY A 1 0.67 -22.10 11.80
CA GLY A 1 0.47 -21.45 10.49
C GLY A 1 1.77 -20.97 9.88
N SER A 2 2.53 -20.12 10.59
CA SER A 2 3.76 -19.48 10.08
C SER A 2 4.87 -20.47 9.67
N TYR A 3 5.02 -21.61 10.35
CA TYR A 3 6.02 -22.62 9.99
C TYR A 3 5.86 -23.12 8.54
N PHE A 4 4.67 -23.59 8.17
CA PHE A 4 4.39 -24.09 6.82
C PHE A 4 4.52 -22.99 5.76
N GLN A 5 4.10 -21.76 6.07
CA GLN A 5 4.28 -20.61 5.18
C GLN A 5 5.76 -20.29 4.94
N ASN A 6 6.58 -20.28 6.00
CA ASN A 6 8.02 -20.04 5.88
C ASN A 6 8.71 -21.16 5.10
N GLN A 7 8.37 -22.42 5.36
CA GLN A 7 8.92 -23.55 4.61
C GLN A 7 8.47 -23.55 3.14
N ALA A 8 7.22 -23.19 2.86
CA ALA A 8 6.72 -23.05 1.50
C ALA A 8 7.47 -21.94 0.74
N HIS A 9 7.73 -20.81 1.41
CA HIS A 9 8.56 -19.74 0.86
C HIS A 9 9.98 -20.22 0.53
N ASN A 10 10.61 -20.99 1.43
CA ASN A 10 11.95 -21.56 1.20
C ASN A 10 11.94 -22.56 0.03
N LEU A 11 10.92 -23.41 -0.06
CA LEU A 11 10.74 -24.36 -1.17
C LEU A 11 10.62 -23.60 -2.49
N LEU A 12 9.73 -22.62 -2.57
CA LEU A 12 9.54 -21.78 -3.76
C LEU A 12 10.82 -21.03 -4.14
N THR A 13 11.60 -20.57 -3.16
CA THR A 13 12.89 -19.89 -3.39
C THR A 13 13.91 -20.83 -4.03
N GLY A 14 14.05 -22.05 -3.48
CA GLY A 14 14.95 -23.06 -4.05
C GLY A 14 14.51 -23.52 -5.45
N LEU A 15 13.21 -23.73 -5.66
CA LEU A 15 12.67 -24.08 -6.98
C LEU A 15 12.83 -22.95 -8.00
N LEU A 16 12.63 -21.69 -7.60
CA LEU A 16 12.91 -20.54 -8.45
C LEU A 16 14.38 -20.47 -8.84
N ALA A 17 15.30 -20.69 -7.89
CA ALA A 17 16.72 -20.74 -8.18
C ALA A 17 17.06 -21.86 -9.17
N HIS A 18 16.45 -23.03 -9.01
CA HIS A 18 16.58 -24.14 -9.96
C HIS A 18 16.08 -23.74 -11.36
N VAL A 19 14.91 -23.13 -11.48
CA VAL A 19 14.39 -22.60 -12.77
C VAL A 19 15.32 -21.53 -13.38
N MET A 20 15.94 -20.67 -12.56
CA MET A 20 16.81 -19.60 -13.04
C MET A 20 18.22 -20.06 -13.43
N LEU A 21 18.77 -21.06 -12.75
CA LEU A 21 20.18 -21.42 -12.87
C LEU A 21 20.40 -22.70 -13.67
N SER A 22 19.42 -23.61 -13.75
CA SER A 22 19.58 -24.85 -14.50
C SER A 22 19.53 -24.62 -16.02
N PRO A 23 20.34 -25.36 -16.81
CA PRO A 23 20.34 -25.27 -18.27
C PRO A 23 19.01 -25.68 -18.93
N GLU A 24 18.30 -26.66 -18.37
CA GLU A 24 17.03 -27.19 -18.92
C GLU A 24 15.86 -26.19 -18.96
N PHE A 25 16.00 -25.06 -18.26
CA PHE A 25 15.03 -23.97 -18.25
C PHE A 25 15.49 -22.76 -19.06
N ALA A 26 16.61 -22.82 -19.78
CA ALA A 26 17.20 -21.67 -20.48
C ALA A 26 16.19 -20.84 -21.29
N ASP A 27 15.30 -21.49 -22.04
CA ASP A 27 14.29 -20.83 -22.89
C ASP A 27 12.97 -20.52 -22.17
N ARG A 28 12.84 -20.93 -20.90
CA ARG A 28 11.60 -20.85 -20.11
C ARG A 28 11.84 -20.42 -18.66
N ARG A 29 12.81 -19.53 -18.45
CA ARG A 29 13.13 -18.93 -17.13
C ARG A 29 12.03 -17.96 -16.68
N ASN A 30 10.89 -18.49 -16.25
CA ASN A 30 9.74 -17.69 -15.83
C ASN A 30 8.92 -18.40 -14.73
N LEU A 31 7.96 -17.66 -14.15
CA LEU A 31 7.11 -18.16 -13.07
C LEU A 31 6.17 -19.29 -13.51
N ARG A 32 5.90 -19.43 -14.80
CA ARG A 32 5.09 -20.55 -15.32
C ARG A 32 5.86 -21.86 -15.23
N SER A 33 7.18 -21.86 -15.46
CA SER A 33 8.00 -23.07 -15.24
C SER A 33 8.07 -23.48 -13.78
N LEU A 34 8.15 -22.52 -12.85
CA LEU A 34 7.95 -22.81 -11.42
C LEU A 34 6.58 -23.47 -11.19
N ARG A 35 5.51 -22.90 -11.75
CA ARG A 35 4.16 -23.44 -11.57
C ARG A 35 4.02 -24.86 -12.12
N GLN A 36 4.66 -25.18 -13.25
CA GLN A 36 4.67 -26.55 -13.81
C GLN A 36 5.20 -27.53 -12.78
N ILE A 37 6.34 -27.23 -12.15
CA ILE A 37 6.92 -28.08 -11.09
C ILE A 37 5.96 -28.26 -9.90
N VAL A 38 5.40 -27.16 -9.39
CA VAL A 38 4.50 -27.18 -8.21
C VAL A 38 3.07 -27.65 -8.56
N SER A 39 2.85 -28.12 -9.80
CA SER A 39 1.59 -28.78 -10.22
C SER A 39 1.74 -30.29 -10.38
N GLU A 40 2.97 -30.82 -10.39
CA GLU A 40 3.22 -32.26 -10.51
C GLU A 40 2.84 -33.03 -9.24
N PRO A 41 2.60 -34.35 -9.31
CA PRO A 41 2.39 -35.17 -8.12
C PRO A 41 3.53 -35.03 -7.11
N GLU A 42 3.21 -35.06 -5.81
CA GLU A 42 4.21 -34.90 -4.72
C GLU A 42 5.39 -35.88 -4.86
N THR A 43 5.11 -37.12 -5.26
CA THR A 43 6.12 -38.16 -5.48
C THR A 43 7.09 -37.81 -6.61
N SER A 44 6.59 -37.23 -7.71
CA SER A 44 7.40 -36.74 -8.83
C SER A 44 8.28 -35.56 -8.41
N VAL A 45 7.73 -34.62 -7.63
CA VAL A 45 8.49 -33.49 -7.11
C VAL A 45 9.58 -33.95 -6.16
N LEU A 46 9.30 -34.87 -5.24
CA LEU A 46 10.31 -35.44 -4.35
C LEU A 46 11.42 -36.17 -5.10
N ALA A 47 11.08 -36.90 -6.16
CA ALA A 47 12.08 -37.54 -7.02
C ALA A 47 12.98 -36.50 -7.70
N MET A 48 12.40 -35.42 -8.23
CA MET A 48 13.16 -34.30 -8.81
C MET A 48 14.04 -33.61 -7.75
N LEU A 49 13.54 -33.38 -6.54
CA LEU A 49 14.33 -32.78 -5.45
C LEU A 49 15.54 -33.64 -5.07
N ARG A 50 15.38 -34.97 -5.06
CA ARG A 50 16.49 -35.93 -4.85
C ARG A 50 17.52 -35.85 -5.97
N ASP A 51 17.06 -35.87 -7.22
CA ASP A 51 17.95 -35.74 -8.39
C ASP A 51 18.74 -34.42 -8.35
N VAL A 52 18.05 -33.32 -8.06
CA VAL A 52 18.68 -32.00 -7.92
C VAL A 52 19.68 -31.96 -6.76
N GLN A 53 19.39 -32.62 -5.64
CA GLN A 53 20.31 -32.71 -4.50
C GLN A 53 21.59 -33.47 -4.86
N GLU A 54 21.50 -34.52 -5.68
CA GLU A 54 22.65 -35.35 -6.07
C GLU A 54 23.44 -34.75 -7.24
N HIS A 55 22.77 -34.21 -8.24
CA HIS A 55 23.36 -33.90 -9.55
C HIS A 55 23.45 -32.39 -9.87
N SER A 56 22.77 -31.50 -9.14
CA SER A 56 22.81 -30.07 -9.45
C SER A 56 24.22 -29.52 -9.30
N ALA A 57 24.70 -28.78 -10.30
CA ALA A 57 26.01 -28.12 -10.25
C ALA A 57 26.07 -27.00 -9.18
N SER A 58 24.93 -26.42 -8.79
CA SER A 58 24.86 -25.31 -7.84
C SER A 58 24.75 -25.81 -6.41
N ALA A 59 25.78 -25.55 -5.60
CA ALA A 59 25.78 -25.87 -4.18
C ALA A 59 24.59 -25.22 -3.45
N PHE A 60 24.28 -23.95 -3.78
CA PHE A 60 23.13 -23.23 -3.24
C PHE A 60 21.80 -23.97 -3.49
N ILE A 61 21.59 -24.50 -4.69
CA ILE A 61 20.37 -25.25 -5.02
C ILE A 61 20.33 -26.56 -4.22
N ARG A 62 21.44 -27.32 -4.18
CA ARG A 62 21.52 -28.58 -3.43
C ARG A 62 21.22 -28.39 -1.95
N GLU A 63 21.81 -27.37 -1.34
CA GLU A 63 21.63 -27.06 0.08
C GLU A 63 20.21 -26.57 0.39
N THR A 64 19.67 -25.67 -0.43
CA THR A 64 18.33 -25.10 -0.21
C THR A 64 17.23 -26.15 -0.40
N LEU A 65 17.34 -26.99 -1.43
CA LEU A 65 16.32 -27.98 -1.76
C LEU A 65 16.49 -29.32 -1.03
N GLY A 66 17.72 -29.70 -0.68
CA GLY A 66 18.02 -30.96 -0.01
C GLY A 66 17.38 -31.09 1.39
N VAL A 67 17.06 -29.98 2.05
CA VAL A 67 16.34 -29.99 3.34
C VAL A 67 14.96 -30.63 3.21
N PHE A 68 14.28 -30.47 2.07
CA PHE A 68 12.93 -30.99 1.84
C PHE A 68 12.92 -32.50 1.56
N VAL A 69 14.00 -33.05 1.01
CA VAL A 69 14.15 -34.50 0.75
C VAL A 69 14.14 -35.31 2.05
N ASN A 70 14.68 -34.72 3.12
CA ASN A 70 14.80 -35.36 4.43
C ASN A 70 13.60 -35.13 5.35
N MET A 71 12.57 -34.39 4.91
CA MET A 71 11.36 -34.19 5.70
C MET A 71 10.48 -35.45 5.73
N THR A 72 9.68 -35.60 6.79
CA THR A 72 8.63 -36.62 6.79
C THR A 72 7.58 -36.31 5.72
N GLU A 73 6.98 -37.34 5.12
CA GLU A 73 5.97 -37.18 4.04
C GLU A 73 4.84 -36.23 4.44
N GLN A 74 4.33 -36.37 5.67
CA GLN A 74 3.25 -35.52 6.18
C GLN A 74 3.68 -34.04 6.29
N THR A 75 4.92 -33.77 6.71
CA THR A 75 5.43 -32.39 6.81
C THR A 75 5.62 -31.81 5.41
N PHE A 76 6.23 -32.57 4.50
CA PHE A 76 6.43 -32.15 3.13
C PHE A 76 5.11 -31.85 2.43
N SER A 77 4.09 -32.72 2.56
CA SER A 77 2.77 -32.49 1.96
C SER A 77 2.11 -31.20 2.48
N GLY A 78 2.26 -30.88 3.77
CA GLY A 78 1.80 -29.60 4.34
C GLY A 78 2.53 -28.37 3.75
N VAL A 79 3.82 -28.49 3.50
CA VAL A 79 4.63 -27.43 2.86
C VAL A 79 4.26 -27.29 1.37
N TYR A 80 4.20 -28.41 0.65
CA TYR A 80 3.92 -28.48 -0.78
C TYR A 80 2.52 -27.96 -1.10
N SER A 81 1.51 -28.36 -0.34
CA SER A 81 0.13 -27.86 -0.49
C SER A 81 0.03 -26.35 -0.30
N THR A 82 0.78 -25.78 0.66
CA THR A 82 0.86 -24.33 0.87
C THR A 82 1.51 -23.64 -0.34
N ALA A 83 2.65 -24.16 -0.82
CA ALA A 83 3.35 -23.62 -2.00
C ALA A 83 2.50 -23.70 -3.28
N SER A 84 1.76 -24.79 -3.47
CA SER A 84 0.87 -24.99 -4.62
C SER A 84 -0.31 -24.02 -4.58
N LYS A 85 -0.90 -23.78 -3.40
CA LYS A 85 -1.94 -22.78 -3.20
C LYS A 85 -1.46 -21.36 -3.53
N ASP A 86 -0.30 -20.97 -3.03
CA ASP A 86 0.24 -19.61 -3.22
C ASP A 86 0.59 -19.31 -4.68
N THR A 87 0.91 -20.36 -5.46
CA THR A 87 1.26 -20.25 -6.89
C THR A 87 0.10 -20.59 -7.83
N GLN A 88 -1.06 -21.03 -7.33
CA GLN A 88 -2.17 -21.54 -8.14
C GLN A 88 -2.63 -20.59 -9.25
N TRP A 89 -2.62 -19.28 -8.99
CA TRP A 89 -3.04 -18.26 -9.94
C TRP A 89 -2.19 -18.24 -11.23
N LEU A 90 -0.95 -18.77 -11.19
CA LEU A 90 -0.09 -18.93 -12.36
C LEU A 90 -0.57 -20.04 -13.31
N SER A 91 -1.52 -20.89 -12.89
CA SER A 91 -2.19 -21.84 -13.80
C SER A 91 -3.20 -21.15 -14.73
N LEU A 92 -3.62 -19.92 -14.41
CA LEU A 92 -4.56 -19.18 -15.24
C LEU A 92 -3.76 -18.41 -16.30
N ASP A 93 -3.95 -18.77 -17.57
CA ASP A 93 -3.13 -18.26 -18.67
C ASP A 93 -3.09 -16.74 -18.75
N ASN A 94 -4.25 -16.11 -18.59
CA ASN A 94 -4.39 -14.66 -18.62
C ASN A 94 -3.61 -13.98 -17.49
N TYR A 95 -3.44 -14.62 -16.33
CA TYR A 95 -2.73 -14.03 -15.19
C TYR A 95 -1.23 -14.31 -15.27
N ALA A 96 -0.84 -15.52 -15.64
CA ALA A 96 0.56 -15.85 -15.87
C ALA A 96 1.16 -15.00 -16.99
N ALA A 97 0.41 -14.71 -18.06
CA ALA A 97 0.85 -13.85 -19.15
C ALA A 97 1.25 -12.44 -18.70
N LEU A 98 0.63 -11.90 -17.64
CA LEU A 98 0.95 -10.57 -17.09
C LEU A 98 2.36 -10.49 -16.51
N VAL A 99 2.88 -11.59 -15.97
CA VAL A 99 4.17 -11.65 -15.25
C VAL A 99 5.24 -12.47 -15.96
N CYS A 100 4.87 -13.27 -16.97
CA CYS A 100 5.79 -14.12 -17.74
C CYS A 100 6.00 -13.64 -19.18
N GLY A 101 5.39 -12.52 -19.58
CA GLY A 101 5.59 -11.93 -20.91
C GLY A 101 6.95 -11.21 -21.05
N ASN A 102 7.21 -10.67 -22.24
CA ASN A 102 8.47 -10.00 -22.59
C ASN A 102 8.28 -8.58 -23.14
N THR A 103 7.12 -7.95 -22.89
CA THR A 103 6.79 -6.60 -23.40
C THR A 103 7.80 -5.54 -22.95
N PHE A 104 8.29 -5.62 -21.72
CA PHE A 104 9.38 -4.80 -21.20
C PHE A 104 10.03 -5.47 -19.99
N LYS A 105 11.27 -5.08 -19.67
CA LYS A 105 11.95 -5.52 -18.44
C LYS A 105 11.64 -4.56 -17.29
N SER A 106 11.46 -5.08 -16.07
CA SER A 106 11.22 -4.25 -14.87
C SER A 106 12.29 -3.15 -14.69
N SER A 107 13.56 -3.45 -15.00
CA SER A 107 14.67 -2.48 -14.95
C SER A 107 14.54 -1.29 -15.90
N GLU A 108 13.67 -1.35 -16.91
CA GLU A 108 13.40 -0.20 -17.77
C GLU A 108 12.67 0.94 -17.05
N ILE A 109 12.03 0.66 -15.91
CA ILE A 109 11.36 1.69 -15.10
C ILE A 109 12.37 2.74 -14.58
N ALA A 110 13.61 2.34 -14.28
CA ALA A 110 14.68 3.23 -13.84
C ALA A 110 15.11 4.25 -14.90
N LYS A 111 14.82 3.99 -16.18
CA LYS A 111 15.11 4.91 -17.29
C LYS A 111 14.05 6.01 -17.41
N GLY A 112 12.91 5.91 -16.73
CA GLY A 112 11.86 6.95 -16.76
C GLY A 112 11.21 7.18 -18.12
N ARG A 113 11.25 6.18 -19.01
CA ARG A 113 10.65 6.24 -20.36
C ARG A 113 9.35 5.44 -20.49
N LYS A 114 8.85 4.88 -19.39
CA LYS A 114 7.65 4.05 -19.34
C LYS A 114 6.82 4.38 -18.12
N ASP A 115 5.52 4.53 -18.34
CA ASP A 115 4.51 4.58 -17.29
C ASP A 115 3.73 3.26 -17.31
N VAL A 116 3.55 2.65 -16.14
CA VAL A 116 2.87 1.36 -15.99
C VAL A 116 1.55 1.57 -15.26
N PHE A 117 0.45 1.31 -15.96
CA PHE A 117 -0.89 1.37 -15.40
C PHE A 117 -1.41 -0.03 -15.12
N LEU A 118 -1.62 -0.36 -13.84
CA LEU A 118 -2.17 -1.65 -13.41
C LEU A 118 -3.68 -1.52 -13.19
N ASN A 119 -4.46 -1.88 -14.20
CA ASN A 119 -5.91 -1.90 -14.11
C ASN A 119 -6.42 -3.33 -13.87
N ILE A 120 -6.37 -3.76 -12.60
CA ILE A 120 -6.84 -5.09 -12.18
C ILE A 120 -8.12 -4.91 -11.36
N PRO A 121 -9.22 -5.62 -11.70
CA PRO A 121 -10.44 -5.54 -10.91
C PRO A 121 -10.20 -5.93 -9.44
N ALA A 122 -10.78 -5.17 -8.51
CA ALA A 122 -10.62 -5.42 -7.07
C ALA A 122 -11.05 -6.83 -6.63
N SER A 123 -12.03 -7.43 -7.31
CA SER A 123 -12.43 -8.83 -7.07
C SER A 123 -11.30 -9.81 -7.37
N ILE A 124 -10.54 -9.58 -8.44
CA ILE A 124 -9.41 -10.42 -8.83
C ILE A 124 -8.25 -10.25 -7.84
N LEU A 125 -7.90 -9.02 -7.46
CA LEU A 125 -6.87 -8.79 -6.45
C LEU A 125 -7.23 -9.38 -5.09
N ARG A 126 -8.51 -9.42 -4.72
CA ARG A 126 -8.97 -10.06 -3.48
C ARG A 126 -8.79 -11.59 -3.51
N SER A 127 -9.05 -12.22 -4.66
CA SER A 127 -8.88 -13.66 -4.83
C SER A 127 -7.42 -14.07 -5.05
N TYR A 128 -6.65 -13.24 -5.76
CA TYR A 128 -5.28 -13.53 -6.19
C TYR A 128 -4.37 -12.31 -5.98
N PRO A 129 -4.10 -11.91 -4.72
CA PRO A 129 -3.26 -10.75 -4.42
C PRO A 129 -1.83 -10.92 -4.95
N GLY A 130 -1.38 -12.17 -5.17
CA GLY A 130 -0.08 -12.50 -5.74
C GLY A 130 0.23 -11.79 -7.06
N ILE A 131 -0.79 -11.55 -7.91
CA ILE A 131 -0.60 -10.85 -9.19
C ILE A 131 -0.06 -9.43 -8.95
N GLY A 132 -0.77 -8.64 -8.14
CA GLY A 132 -0.37 -7.28 -7.80
C GLY A 132 0.96 -7.25 -7.04
N ARG A 133 1.14 -8.18 -6.09
CA ARG A 133 2.36 -8.26 -5.26
C ARG A 133 3.61 -8.55 -6.10
N VAL A 134 3.55 -9.47 -7.07
CA VAL A 134 4.68 -9.78 -7.96
C VAL A 134 5.00 -8.61 -8.87
N ILE A 135 3.99 -7.98 -9.48
CA ILE A 135 4.23 -6.87 -10.40
C ILE A 135 4.80 -5.65 -9.65
N ILE A 136 4.14 -5.22 -8.57
CA ILE A 136 4.58 -4.06 -7.80
C ILE A 136 5.93 -4.33 -7.14
N GLY A 137 6.11 -5.50 -6.53
CA GLY A 137 7.36 -5.89 -5.90
C GLY A 137 8.52 -5.94 -6.89
N SER A 138 8.32 -6.50 -8.09
CA SER A 138 9.38 -6.55 -9.11
C SER A 138 9.78 -5.17 -9.62
N LEU A 139 8.83 -4.23 -9.77
CA LEU A 139 9.12 -2.85 -10.19
C LEU A 139 9.84 -2.05 -9.09
N ILE A 140 9.45 -2.21 -7.82
CA ILE A 140 10.15 -1.57 -6.70
C ILE A 140 11.57 -2.15 -6.57
N ASN A 141 11.71 -3.48 -6.61
CA ASN A 141 13.01 -4.14 -6.55
C ASN A 141 13.92 -3.70 -7.70
N ALA A 142 13.39 -3.52 -8.91
CA ALA A 142 14.18 -3.02 -10.03
C ALA A 142 14.75 -1.61 -9.78
N MET A 143 14.02 -0.74 -9.09
CA MET A 143 14.54 0.57 -8.67
C MET A 143 15.58 0.45 -7.56
N ILE A 144 15.41 -0.50 -6.63
CA ILE A 144 16.38 -0.77 -5.55
C ILE A 144 17.69 -1.34 -6.13
N GLU A 145 17.59 -2.30 -7.06
CA GLU A 145 18.71 -2.94 -7.75
C GLU A 145 19.49 -1.98 -8.65
N ALA A 146 18.83 -0.95 -9.18
CA ALA A 146 19.51 0.11 -9.91
C ALA A 146 20.48 0.91 -9.01
N ASP A 147 20.35 0.81 -7.68
CA ASP A 147 21.26 1.40 -6.67
C ASP A 147 21.67 2.86 -6.94
N GLY A 148 20.69 3.68 -7.30
CA GLY A 148 20.88 5.11 -7.61
C GLY A 148 21.14 5.42 -9.09
N ALA A 149 21.37 4.41 -9.94
CA ALA A 149 21.48 4.55 -11.38
C ALA A 149 20.10 4.65 -12.07
N PHE A 150 19.32 5.68 -11.70
CA PHE A 150 18.04 6.01 -12.34
C PHE A 150 18.11 7.38 -13.05
N GLU A 151 17.46 7.50 -14.20
CA GLU A 151 17.38 8.76 -14.95
C GLU A 151 16.29 9.69 -14.39
N ARG A 152 15.20 9.10 -13.88
CA ARG A 152 14.07 9.82 -13.29
C ARG A 152 13.54 9.09 -12.07
N ARG A 153 12.96 9.85 -11.13
CA ARG A 153 12.26 9.28 -9.97
C ARG A 153 11.01 8.55 -10.43
N ALA A 154 10.72 7.40 -9.82
CA ALA A 154 9.52 6.62 -10.07
C ALA A 154 8.49 6.86 -8.96
N LEU A 155 7.27 7.25 -9.35
CA LEU A 155 6.13 7.38 -8.44
C LEU A 155 5.28 6.11 -8.47
N PHE A 156 5.20 5.42 -7.34
CA PHE A 156 4.29 4.31 -7.12
C PHE A 156 3.00 4.83 -6.48
N MET A 157 1.98 5.05 -7.31
CA MET A 157 0.64 5.42 -6.86
C MET A 157 -0.19 4.15 -6.70
N LEU A 158 -0.39 3.71 -5.46
CA LEU A 158 -1.07 2.46 -5.14
C LEU A 158 -2.42 2.76 -4.50
N ASP A 159 -3.48 2.54 -5.27
CA ASP A 159 -4.85 2.59 -4.78
C ASP A 159 -5.22 1.30 -4.04
N GLU A 160 -6.02 1.42 -2.99
CA GLU A 160 -6.49 0.31 -2.15
C GLU A 160 -5.38 -0.70 -1.77
N VAL A 161 -4.32 -0.20 -1.13
CA VAL A 161 -3.17 -1.03 -0.72
C VAL A 161 -3.59 -2.19 0.21
N ASP A 162 -4.74 -2.06 0.89
CA ASP A 162 -5.33 -3.11 1.73
C ASP A 162 -5.53 -4.44 0.98
N LEU A 163 -5.80 -4.40 -0.33
CA LEU A 163 -5.94 -5.61 -1.16
C LEU A 163 -4.62 -6.35 -1.37
N LEU A 164 -3.49 -5.65 -1.29
CA LEU A 164 -2.17 -6.26 -1.44
C LEU A 164 -1.73 -6.94 -0.14
N GLY A 165 -2.21 -6.47 1.01
CA GLY A 165 -1.77 -6.94 2.33
C GLY A 165 -0.38 -6.45 2.71
N TYR A 166 0.16 -6.98 3.81
CA TYR A 166 1.52 -6.66 4.27
C TYR A 166 2.58 -7.02 3.22
N MET A 167 3.42 -6.06 2.85
CA MET A 167 4.54 -6.23 1.91
C MET A 167 5.80 -5.57 2.47
N ARG A 168 6.79 -6.37 2.89
CA ARG A 168 8.08 -5.88 3.40
C ARG A 168 8.77 -4.87 2.46
N VAL A 169 8.68 -5.10 1.15
CA VAL A 169 9.27 -4.21 0.14
C VAL A 169 8.71 -2.77 0.20
N LEU A 170 7.47 -2.58 0.65
CA LEU A 170 6.90 -1.24 0.84
C LEU A 170 7.53 -0.52 2.04
N GLU A 171 7.80 -1.22 3.14
CA GLU A 171 8.51 -0.63 4.29
C GLU A 171 9.95 -0.28 3.94
N GLU A 172 10.65 -1.15 3.21
CA GLU A 172 11.99 -0.87 2.72
C GLU A 172 12.02 0.34 1.78
N ALA A 173 11.03 0.45 0.89
CA ALA A 173 10.86 1.60 0.03
C ALA A 173 10.52 2.88 0.82
N ARG A 174 9.78 2.80 1.93
CA ARG A 174 9.53 3.95 2.83
C ARG A 174 10.83 4.45 3.43
N ASP A 175 11.62 3.55 4.01
CA ASP A 175 12.80 3.91 4.81
C ASP A 175 13.99 4.29 3.93
N ARG A 176 14.17 3.62 2.79
CA ARG A 176 15.37 3.74 1.95
C ARG A 176 15.08 4.16 0.51
N GLY A 177 13.82 4.26 0.11
CA GLY A 177 13.44 4.52 -1.29
C GLY A 177 13.94 5.86 -1.83
N ARG A 178 14.18 6.85 -0.97
CA ARG A 178 14.67 8.18 -1.40
C ARG A 178 15.98 8.08 -2.20
N LYS A 179 16.96 7.29 -1.74
CA LYS A 179 18.25 7.12 -2.44
C LYS A 179 18.12 6.33 -3.74
N TYR A 180 17.07 5.51 -3.86
CA TYR A 180 16.74 4.72 -5.05
C TYR A 180 15.80 5.44 -6.02
N GLY A 181 15.49 6.72 -5.78
CA GLY A 181 14.60 7.47 -6.67
C GLY A 181 13.12 7.07 -6.56
N ILE A 182 12.73 6.34 -5.52
CA ILE A 182 11.36 5.89 -5.30
C ILE A 182 10.59 6.96 -4.53
N SER A 183 9.39 7.27 -5.03
CA SER A 183 8.36 8.01 -4.31
C SER A 183 7.09 7.17 -4.26
N MET A 184 6.35 7.22 -3.15
CA MET A 184 5.11 6.46 -2.99
C MET A 184 3.95 7.37 -2.63
N MET A 185 2.78 7.07 -3.20
CA MET A 185 1.50 7.63 -2.80
C MET A 185 0.56 6.47 -2.54
N LEU A 186 0.31 6.17 -1.27
CA LEU A 186 -0.50 5.04 -0.84
C LEU A 186 -1.88 5.52 -0.41
N MET A 187 -2.92 4.91 -0.96
CA MET A 187 -4.30 5.23 -0.58
C MET A 187 -4.91 4.11 0.25
N TYR A 188 -5.43 4.48 1.42
CA TYR A 188 -6.15 3.61 2.34
C TYR A 188 -7.53 4.21 2.61
N GLN A 189 -8.53 3.34 2.85
CA GLN A 189 -9.88 3.75 3.25
C GLN A 189 -9.94 4.20 4.70
N SER A 190 -9.03 3.68 5.54
CA SER A 190 -8.96 4.04 6.96
C SER A 190 -7.57 3.80 7.53
N VAL A 191 -7.24 4.51 8.62
CA VAL A 191 -6.02 4.25 9.40
C VAL A 191 -6.01 2.83 9.96
N GLY A 192 -7.17 2.25 10.28
CA GLY A 192 -7.27 0.88 10.76
C GLY A 192 -6.81 -0.18 9.74
N GLN A 193 -6.90 0.09 8.42
CA GLN A 193 -6.29 -0.80 7.43
C GLN A 193 -4.76 -0.76 7.53
N LEU A 194 -4.17 0.42 7.71
CA LEU A 194 -2.73 0.58 7.89
C LEU A 194 -2.25 -0.14 9.16
N GLU A 195 -2.97 0.00 10.28
CA GLU A 195 -2.69 -0.71 11.54
C GLU A 195 -2.79 -2.23 11.39
N ARG A 196 -3.72 -2.74 10.58
CA ARG A 196 -3.86 -4.18 10.32
C ARG A 196 -2.62 -4.75 9.61
N HIS A 197 -2.02 -3.99 8.70
CA HIS A 197 -0.88 -4.47 7.91
C HIS A 197 0.46 -4.30 8.62
N PHE A 198 0.66 -3.16 9.30
CA PHE A 198 1.96 -2.79 9.85
C PHE A 198 1.99 -2.74 11.39
N GLY A 199 0.88 -3.08 12.04
CA GLY A 199 0.71 -2.85 13.47
C GLY A 199 0.51 -1.36 13.78
N LYS A 200 0.27 -1.04 15.06
CA LYS A 200 0.07 0.35 15.51
C LYS A 200 1.32 1.20 15.30
N ASP A 201 2.47 0.71 15.74
CA ASP A 201 3.74 1.45 15.64
C ASP A 201 4.17 1.62 14.17
N GLY A 202 3.92 0.61 13.33
CA GLY A 202 4.18 0.71 11.90
C GLY A 202 3.26 1.71 11.22
N ALA A 203 1.97 1.76 11.57
CA ALA A 203 1.04 2.77 11.06
C ALA A 203 1.46 4.19 11.42
N VAL A 204 1.90 4.41 12.67
CA VAL A 204 2.49 5.68 13.10
C VAL A 204 3.73 6.01 12.27
N SER A 205 4.66 5.07 12.11
CA SER A 205 5.87 5.26 11.30
C SER A 205 5.58 5.63 9.83
N TRP A 206 4.51 5.08 9.26
CA TRP A 206 4.05 5.42 7.92
C TRP A 206 3.48 6.83 7.82
N ILE A 207 2.67 7.24 8.80
CA ILE A 207 2.08 8.59 8.85
C ILE A 207 3.17 9.64 9.12
N ASP A 208 4.06 9.38 10.08
CA ASP A 208 5.11 10.32 10.47
C ASP A 208 6.24 10.41 9.43
N GLY A 209 6.49 9.30 8.70
CA GLY A 209 7.53 9.24 7.66
C GLY A 209 7.10 9.78 6.30
N CYS A 210 5.81 10.09 6.09
CA CYS A 210 5.34 10.60 4.81
C CYS A 210 5.60 12.11 4.65
N ALA A 211 5.89 12.55 3.43
CA ALA A 211 6.07 13.98 3.15
C ALA A 211 4.79 14.79 3.39
N PHE A 212 3.63 14.17 3.18
CA PHE A 212 2.33 14.70 3.54
C PHE A 212 1.33 13.57 3.78
N ALA A 213 0.40 13.80 4.72
CA ALA A 213 -0.76 12.97 4.93
C ALA A 213 -2.01 13.73 4.48
N SER A 214 -2.82 13.12 3.61
CA SER A 214 -4.11 13.67 3.19
C SER A 214 -5.25 12.85 3.77
N TYR A 215 -6.14 13.54 4.50
CA TYR A 215 -7.31 12.95 5.12
C TYR A 215 -8.58 13.50 4.48
N ALA A 216 -9.43 12.61 3.97
CA ALA A 216 -10.71 12.95 3.37
C ALA A 216 -11.82 12.04 3.87
N ALA A 217 -13.06 12.56 3.94
CA ALA A 217 -14.26 11.81 4.32
C ALA A 217 -14.11 10.98 5.63
N ILE A 218 -13.48 11.56 6.65
CA ILE A 218 -13.23 10.90 7.93
C ILE A 218 -14.54 10.68 8.67
N LYS A 219 -14.82 9.43 9.04
CA LYS A 219 -16.00 9.04 9.83
C LYS A 219 -15.65 8.62 11.25
N ALA A 220 -14.47 8.06 11.47
CA ALA A 220 -14.04 7.57 12.76
C ALA A 220 -13.67 8.74 13.68
N LEU A 221 -14.28 8.79 14.86
CA LEU A 221 -14.05 9.86 15.84
C LEU A 221 -12.59 9.91 16.30
N ASP A 222 -11.94 8.76 16.49
CA ASP A 222 -10.54 8.73 16.94
C ASP A 222 -9.59 9.26 15.85
N THR A 223 -9.83 8.93 14.58
CA THR A 223 -9.09 9.55 13.47
C THR A 223 -9.30 11.06 13.43
N ALA A 224 -10.54 11.53 13.64
CA ALA A 224 -10.83 12.96 13.68
C ALA A 224 -10.17 13.68 14.87
N ARG A 225 -10.10 13.03 16.04
CA ARG A 225 -9.35 13.54 17.21
C ARG A 225 -7.86 13.65 16.90
N ASN A 226 -7.28 12.62 16.29
CA ASN A 226 -5.86 12.64 15.91
C ASN A 226 -5.57 13.74 14.89
N VAL A 227 -6.39 13.87 13.83
CA VAL A 227 -6.21 14.93 12.83
C VAL A 227 -6.41 16.33 13.43
N SER A 228 -7.39 16.51 14.31
CA SER A 228 -7.60 17.75 15.05
C SER A 228 -6.37 18.13 15.89
N ALA A 229 -5.79 17.17 16.61
CA ALA A 229 -4.57 17.36 17.38
C ALA A 229 -3.36 17.68 16.49
N GLN A 230 -3.20 17.00 15.35
CA GLN A 230 -2.14 17.27 14.37
C GLN A 230 -2.26 18.65 13.73
N CYS A 231 -3.48 19.17 13.54
CA CYS A 231 -3.67 20.54 13.06
C CYS A 231 -3.20 21.57 14.10
N GLY A 232 -3.26 21.24 15.39
CA GLY A 232 -2.92 22.14 16.47
C GLY A 232 -4.09 23.04 16.91
N GLU A 233 -3.75 24.07 17.68
CA GLU A 233 -4.70 24.93 18.38
C GLU A 233 -4.48 26.41 18.02
N MET A 234 -5.51 27.22 18.22
CA MET A 234 -5.48 28.67 18.14
C MET A 234 -6.06 29.29 19.41
N THR A 235 -5.72 30.54 19.65
CA THR A 235 -6.35 31.36 20.69
C THR A 235 -7.54 32.09 20.10
N VAL A 236 -8.70 31.95 20.74
CA VAL A 236 -9.92 32.68 20.38
C VAL A 236 -10.27 33.69 21.46
N GLU A 237 -10.72 34.87 21.03
CA GLU A 237 -11.24 35.90 21.93
C GLU A 237 -12.74 35.67 22.16
N VAL A 238 -13.13 35.48 23.41
CA VAL A 238 -14.51 35.28 23.86
C VAL A 238 -14.97 36.54 24.57
N LYS A 239 -15.93 37.24 23.96
CA LYS A 239 -16.58 38.41 24.55
C LYS A 239 -17.77 37.97 25.38
N GLY A 240 -17.67 38.10 26.69
CA GLY A 240 -18.79 37.96 27.61
C GLY A 240 -19.50 39.30 27.76
N SER A 241 -20.82 39.34 27.55
CA SER A 241 -21.63 40.50 27.95
C SER A 241 -22.66 40.05 28.98
N SER A 242 -22.66 40.71 30.14
CA SER A 242 -23.70 40.52 31.14
C SER A 242 -24.53 41.80 31.26
N ARG A 243 -25.85 41.61 31.34
CA ARG A 243 -26.80 42.68 31.57
C ARG A 243 -27.57 42.38 32.83
N ASN A 244 -27.36 43.20 33.85
CA ASN A 244 -28.09 43.06 35.11
C ASN A 244 -29.42 43.81 34.98
N ILE A 245 -30.55 43.09 35.00
CA ILE A 245 -31.89 43.67 34.99
C ILE A 245 -32.38 43.68 36.44
N GLY A 246 -32.20 44.81 37.13
CA GLY A 246 -32.74 45.01 38.46
C GLY A 246 -34.25 45.26 38.41
N TRP A 247 -35.02 44.54 39.24
CA TRP A 247 -36.49 44.60 39.36
C TRP A 247 -37.00 45.87 40.08
N ASP A 248 -36.14 46.85 40.40
CA ASP A 248 -36.56 48.04 41.16
C ASP A 248 -36.97 49.23 40.28
N THR A 249 -38.25 49.56 40.35
CA THR A 249 -38.99 50.54 39.53
C THR A 249 -38.68 52.02 39.77
N LYS A 250 -37.56 52.40 40.40
CA LYS A 250 -37.30 53.82 40.70
C LYS A 250 -35.93 54.42 40.39
N ASN A 251 -34.94 53.67 39.89
CA ASN A 251 -33.72 54.25 39.28
C ASN A 251 -32.82 53.14 38.68
N SER A 252 -33.32 52.39 37.69
CA SER A 252 -32.57 51.27 37.11
C SER A 252 -31.81 51.70 35.86
N ALA A 253 -30.64 52.30 36.03
CA ALA A 253 -29.66 52.40 34.94
C ALA A 253 -29.11 50.99 34.67
N SER A 254 -29.46 50.41 33.53
CA SER A 254 -28.97 49.12 33.04
C SER A 254 -27.44 49.10 33.01
N ARG A 255 -26.79 48.52 34.02
CA ARG A 255 -25.34 48.28 34.01
C ARG A 255 -25.03 47.15 33.03
N LYS A 256 -24.39 47.49 31.91
CA LYS A 256 -23.83 46.55 30.94
C LYS A 256 -22.36 46.33 31.31
N SER A 257 -21.98 45.09 31.58
CA SER A 257 -20.58 44.71 31.78
C SER A 257 -20.13 43.92 30.56
N GLU A 258 -18.94 44.25 30.05
CA GLU A 258 -18.28 43.51 28.97
C GLU A 258 -16.94 42.99 29.48
N SER A 259 -16.69 41.71 29.28
CA SER A 259 -15.43 41.06 29.60
C SER A 259 -14.84 40.41 28.35
N LEU A 260 -13.53 40.55 28.18
CA LEU A 260 -12.77 39.90 27.13
C LEU A 260 -11.94 38.79 27.75
N ASN A 261 -12.08 37.57 27.24
CA ASN A 261 -11.32 36.42 27.70
C ASN A 261 -10.68 35.69 26.52
N PHE A 262 -9.43 35.25 26.66
CA PHE A 262 -8.74 34.49 25.64
C PHE A 262 -8.80 33.00 26.00
N GLN A 263 -9.31 32.18 25.08
CA GLN A 263 -9.46 30.75 25.29
C GLN A 263 -8.73 29.96 24.21
N ARG A 264 -8.19 28.80 24.59
CA ARG A 264 -7.55 27.87 23.67
C ARG A 264 -8.61 27.04 22.96
N ARG A 265 -8.52 26.92 21.64
CA ARG A 265 -9.42 26.10 20.81
C ARG A 265 -8.62 25.36 19.74
N PRO A 266 -8.85 24.06 19.48
CA PRO A 266 -8.34 23.40 18.28
C PRO A 266 -8.60 24.21 17.01
N LEU A 267 -7.71 24.18 16.00
CA LEU A 267 -7.96 24.85 14.71
C LEU A 267 -9.25 24.32 14.05
N ILE A 268 -9.46 23.01 14.16
CA ILE A 268 -10.67 22.34 13.72
C ILE A 268 -11.07 21.30 14.77
N MET A 269 -12.32 21.30 15.19
CA MET A 269 -12.84 20.37 16.18
C MET A 269 -13.12 18.99 15.53
N PRO A 270 -13.03 17.88 16.29
CA PRO A 270 -13.32 16.54 15.74
C PRO A 270 -14.73 16.40 15.14
N HIS A 271 -15.73 17.08 15.71
CA HIS A 271 -17.09 17.08 15.16
C HIS A 271 -17.19 17.90 13.86
N GLU A 272 -16.40 18.98 13.71
CA GLU A 272 -16.35 19.75 12.47
C GLU A 272 -15.76 18.92 11.33
N ILE A 273 -14.78 18.05 11.63
CA ILE A 273 -14.21 17.10 10.68
C ILE A 273 -15.25 16.05 10.23
N THR A 274 -15.97 15.47 11.19
CA THR A 274 -16.86 14.31 10.92
C THR A 274 -18.23 14.70 10.39
N GLN A 275 -18.74 15.87 10.76
CA GLN A 275 -20.12 16.29 10.47
C GLN A 275 -20.20 17.47 9.50
N SER A 276 -19.28 18.44 9.61
CA SER A 276 -19.39 19.72 8.89
C SER A 276 -18.53 19.79 7.63
N MET A 277 -17.43 19.02 7.54
CA MET A 277 -16.61 18.98 6.34
C MET A 277 -17.40 18.46 5.14
N ARG A 278 -17.21 19.11 3.99
CA ARG A 278 -17.85 18.64 2.75
C ARG A 278 -17.19 17.34 2.27
N LYS A 279 -17.95 16.52 1.54
CA LYS A 279 -17.47 15.22 1.01
C LYS A 279 -16.27 15.33 0.06
N ASP A 280 -16.12 16.49 -0.56
CA ASP A 280 -15.04 16.81 -1.49
C ASP A 280 -13.90 17.60 -0.83
N GLU A 281 -13.95 17.86 0.48
CA GLU A 281 -12.85 18.47 1.21
C GLU A 281 -11.84 17.42 1.69
N GLN A 282 -10.61 17.88 1.90
CA GLN A 282 -9.54 17.14 2.54
C GLN A 282 -8.74 18.07 3.47
N ILE A 283 -8.11 17.47 4.47
CA ILE A 283 -7.09 18.10 5.31
C ILE A 283 -5.75 17.50 4.93
N ILE A 284 -4.81 18.34 4.53
CA ILE A 284 -3.44 17.95 4.20
C ILE A 284 -2.53 18.44 5.32
N ILE A 285 -1.83 17.50 5.95
CA ILE A 285 -0.77 17.75 6.91
C ILE A 285 0.55 17.60 6.17
N VAL A 286 1.38 18.64 6.19
CA VAL A 286 2.68 18.69 5.51
C VAL A 286 3.72 19.14 6.53
N GLN A 287 4.87 18.46 6.57
CA GLN A 287 5.94 18.85 7.47
C GLN A 287 6.44 20.27 7.16
N GLY A 288 6.57 21.11 8.20
CA GLY A 288 7.09 22.48 8.07
C GLY A 288 6.07 23.52 7.60
N HIS A 289 4.80 23.15 7.42
CA HIS A 289 3.74 24.06 6.96
C HIS A 289 2.49 23.96 7.85
N SER A 290 1.69 25.03 7.86
CA SER A 290 0.37 25.01 8.50
C SER A 290 -0.55 23.98 7.80
N PRO A 291 -1.46 23.32 8.54
CA PRO A 291 -2.40 22.37 7.96
C PRO A 291 -3.27 23.05 6.91
N ILE A 292 -3.50 22.35 5.79
CA ILE A 292 -4.24 22.88 4.65
C ILE A 292 -5.61 22.19 4.58
N ARG A 293 -6.69 22.95 4.76
CA ARG A 293 -8.05 22.48 4.44
C ARG A 293 -8.41 22.96 3.04
N CYS A 294 -8.57 22.04 2.09
CA CYS A 294 -8.84 22.38 0.70
C CYS A 294 -9.83 21.41 0.04
N GLY A 295 -10.35 21.80 -1.13
CA GLY A 295 -11.10 20.89 -1.99
C GLY A 295 -10.19 19.89 -2.68
N ARG A 296 -10.67 18.66 -2.86
CA ARG A 296 -10.00 17.61 -3.64
C ARG A 296 -10.00 17.99 -5.12
N ALA A 297 -8.90 17.67 -5.80
CA ALA A 297 -8.80 17.80 -7.24
C ALA A 297 -9.63 16.73 -7.96
N ILE A 298 -10.93 16.98 -8.11
CA ILE A 298 -11.86 16.09 -8.79
C ILE A 298 -11.84 16.40 -10.28
N TYR A 299 -11.33 15.46 -11.09
CA TYR A 299 -11.02 15.73 -12.51
C TYR A 299 -12.21 16.27 -13.32
N PHE A 300 -13.41 15.71 -13.17
CA PHE A 300 -14.61 16.13 -13.92
C PHE A 300 -15.20 17.48 -13.46
N ARG A 301 -14.65 18.08 -12.40
CA ARG A 301 -14.99 19.46 -11.98
C ARG A 301 -14.01 20.48 -12.53
N ARG A 302 -12.98 20.03 -13.25
CA ARG A 302 -11.87 20.82 -13.77
C ARG A 302 -11.86 20.72 -15.29
N LYS A 303 -12.23 21.80 -15.98
CA LYS A 303 -12.38 21.81 -17.44
C LYS A 303 -11.11 21.35 -18.15
N GLU A 304 -9.96 21.75 -17.63
CA GLU A 304 -8.64 21.38 -18.14
C GLU A 304 -8.40 19.85 -18.08
N MET A 305 -8.88 19.16 -17.04
CA MET A 305 -8.71 17.71 -16.90
C MET A 305 -9.82 16.94 -17.62
N ASP A 306 -11.05 17.44 -17.59
CA ASP A 306 -12.19 16.83 -18.27
C ASP A 306 -11.99 16.81 -19.79
N SER A 307 -11.40 17.87 -20.36
CA SER A 307 -11.14 17.97 -21.80
C SER A 307 -10.16 16.92 -22.36
N VAL A 308 -9.27 16.40 -21.52
CA VAL A 308 -8.27 15.39 -21.91
C VAL A 308 -8.67 13.97 -21.49
N ALA A 309 -9.76 13.82 -20.72
CA ALA A 309 -10.25 12.53 -20.26
C ALA A 309 -11.15 11.88 -21.32
N ARG A 310 -11.00 10.57 -21.53
CA ARG A 310 -11.98 9.79 -22.32
C ARG A 310 -13.31 9.71 -21.57
N THR A 311 -14.40 9.55 -22.31
CA THR A 311 -15.75 9.40 -21.76
C THR A 311 -15.78 8.34 -20.67
N ASN A 312 -16.10 8.75 -19.44
CA ASN A 312 -16.13 7.88 -18.27
C ASN A 312 -17.57 7.41 -18.00
N ARG A 313 -17.83 6.11 -18.11
CA ARG A 313 -19.15 5.50 -17.84
C ARG A 313 -19.67 5.71 -16.41
N PHE A 314 -18.78 6.04 -15.47
CA PHE A 314 -19.12 6.26 -14.07
C PHE A 314 -19.36 7.73 -13.73
N VAL A 315 -18.99 8.66 -14.61
CA VAL A 315 -19.33 10.08 -14.45
C VAL A 315 -20.62 10.34 -15.18
N LYS A 316 -21.69 10.57 -14.40
CA LYS A 316 -22.91 11.13 -14.95
C LYS A 316 -22.57 12.53 -15.46
N ARG A 317 -22.62 12.73 -16.79
CA ARG A 317 -22.63 14.08 -17.35
C ARG A 317 -23.84 14.79 -16.73
N ALA A 318 -23.61 15.98 -16.16
CA ALA A 318 -24.73 16.81 -15.77
C ALA A 318 -25.57 17.09 -17.04
N PRO A 319 -26.90 16.99 -16.96
CA PRO A 319 -27.78 17.27 -18.09
C PRO A 319 -27.61 18.70 -18.62
#